data_AF-A0A800H9F5-F1
#
_entry.id   AF-A0A800H9F5-F1
#
_cell.length_a   1.000
_cell.length_b   1.000
_cell.length_c   1.000
_cell.angle_alpha   90.00
_cell.angle_beta   90.00
_cell.angle_gamma   90.00
#
_symmetry.space_group_name_H-M   'P 1'
#
loop_
_entity.id
_entity.type
_entity.pdbx_description
1 polymer ?
#
loop_
_entity_poly.entity_id
_entity_poly.type
_entity_poly.pdbx_seq_one_letter_code
_entity_poly.pdbx_strand_id
1 'polypeptide(L)'
;VADMNGDGLMDLVMANRDGDANEILMGLGGMRFGRPVVFGSGSDDTRGVAVADMNGDGLPDIVTANIGEANAVILNRGDGRFELAHTFGAEDGQSYAIVATDLD
;
A
#
# COMPACT_ATOMS: atom_id res chain seq x y z
N VAL A 1 -7.57 -0.67 -4.89
CA VAL A 1 -7.85 0.33 -5.94
C VAL A 1 -8.25 1.60 -5.22
N ALA A 2 -7.57 2.70 -5.50
CA ALA A 2 -7.79 4.00 -4.87
C ALA A 2 -7.18 5.10 -5.75
N ASP A 3 -7.61 6.34 -5.58
CA ASP A 3 -6.95 7.51 -6.18
C ASP A 3 -5.79 7.94 -5.26
N MET A 4 -4.59 7.44 -5.52
CA MET A 4 -3.43 7.62 -4.64
C MET A 4 -2.74 8.97 -4.83
N ASN A 5 -3.06 9.70 -5.90
CA ASN A 5 -2.43 10.98 -6.23
C ASN A 5 -3.42 12.17 -6.26
N GLY A 6 -4.72 11.92 -6.11
CA GLY A 6 -5.78 12.93 -6.07
C GLY A 6 -6.16 13.48 -7.44
N ASP A 7 -5.85 12.77 -8.54
CA ASP A 7 -6.15 13.23 -9.91
C ASP A 7 -7.55 12.84 -10.41
N GLY A 8 -8.31 12.08 -9.61
CA GLY A 8 -9.64 11.59 -9.91
C GLY A 8 -9.66 10.31 -10.74
N LEU A 9 -8.52 9.72 -11.06
CA LEU A 9 -8.39 8.42 -11.72
C LEU A 9 -8.08 7.33 -10.69
N MET A 10 -8.56 6.12 -10.95
CA MET A 10 -8.32 4.99 -10.06
C MET A 10 -6.98 4.33 -10.36
N ASP A 11 -6.16 4.16 -9.33
CA ASP A 11 -4.88 3.46 -9.36
C ASP A 11 -5.01 2.03 -8.84
N LEU A 12 -4.10 1.16 -9.27
CA LEU A 12 -3.97 -0.20 -8.70
C LEU A 12 -2.86 -0.21 -7.66
N VAL A 13 -3.18 -0.66 -6.46
CA VAL A 13 -2.21 -0.94 -5.39
C VAL A 13 -2.07 -2.45 -5.32
N MET A 14 -0.88 -2.96 -5.63
CA MET A 14 -0.61 -4.38 -5.78
C MET A 14 0.29 -4.88 -4.66
N ALA A 15 -0.22 -5.88 -3.95
CA ALA A 15 0.55 -6.75 -3.09
C ALA A 15 1.29 -7.80 -3.93
N ASN A 16 2.59 -7.90 -3.75
CA ASN A 16 3.46 -8.87 -4.40
C ASN A 16 4.22 -9.67 -3.34
N ARG A 17 4.94 -10.69 -3.80
CA ARG A 17 5.63 -11.67 -2.95
C ARG A 17 6.74 -12.35 -3.74
N ASP A 18 7.37 -13.35 -3.11
CA ASP A 18 8.38 -14.19 -3.76
C ASP A 18 9.60 -13.38 -4.27
N GLY A 19 9.90 -12.26 -3.60
CA GLY A 19 10.99 -11.34 -3.93
C GLY A 19 10.62 -10.19 -4.87
N ASP A 20 9.38 -10.14 -5.37
CA ASP A 20 8.88 -9.02 -6.17
C ASP A 20 8.42 -7.87 -5.27
N ALA A 21 8.75 -6.64 -5.69
CA ALA A 21 8.36 -5.44 -4.96
C ALA A 21 6.86 -5.19 -5.03
N ASN A 22 6.27 -4.66 -3.96
CA ASN A 22 4.91 -4.11 -4.00
C ASN A 22 4.87 -2.86 -4.90
N GLU A 23 3.81 -2.70 -5.70
CA GLU A 23 3.73 -1.66 -6.73
C GLU A 23 2.39 -0.92 -6.75
N ILE A 24 2.45 0.36 -7.09
CA ILE A 24 1.30 1.18 -7.45
C ILE A 24 1.37 1.50 -8.94
N LEU A 25 0.31 1.15 -9.67
CA LEU A 25 0.15 1.47 -11.08
C LEU A 25 -0.82 2.65 -11.21
N MET A 26 -0.25 3.83 -11.51
CA MET A 26 -1.01 5.08 -11.63
C MET A 26 -1.97 5.03 -12.83
N GLY A 27 -3.24 5.39 -12.62
CA GLY A 27 -4.28 5.42 -13.62
C GLY A 27 -4.04 6.51 -14.65
N LEU A 28 -4.20 6.17 -15.92
CA LEU A 28 -4.13 7.13 -17.05
C LEU A 28 -5.49 7.25 -17.77
N GLY A 29 -6.55 6.71 -17.17
CA GLY A 29 -7.88 6.61 -17.75
C GLY A 29 -8.01 5.49 -18.79
N GLY A 30 -9.24 4.99 -18.99
CA GLY A 30 -9.54 4.00 -20.03
C GLY A 30 -8.76 2.68 -19.90
N MET A 31 -8.57 2.18 -18.67
CA MET A 31 -7.80 0.96 -18.35
C MET A 31 -6.32 1.02 -18.75
N ARG A 32 -5.75 2.22 -18.87
CA ARG A 32 -4.31 2.42 -19.07
C ARG A 32 -3.65 2.76 -17.74
N PHE A 33 -2.44 2.26 -17.56
CA PHE A 33 -1.66 2.46 -16.35
C PHE A 33 -0.25 2.95 -16.68
N GLY A 34 0.29 3.81 -15.81
CA GLY A 34 1.62 4.40 -15.92
C GLY A 34 2.74 3.45 -15.49
N ARG A 35 3.92 4.02 -15.29
CA ARG A 35 5.06 3.28 -14.73
C ARG A 35 4.76 2.94 -13.26
N PRO A 36 5.16 1.75 -12.78
CA PRO A 36 4.94 1.39 -11.39
C PRO A 36 5.76 2.25 -10.45
N VAL A 37 5.17 2.57 -9.30
CA VAL A 37 5.82 3.18 -8.14
C VAL A 37 5.94 2.12 -7.07
N VAL A 38 7.16 1.85 -6.60
CA VAL A 38 7.40 0.84 -5.57
C VAL A 38 7.09 1.40 -4.19
N PHE A 39 6.52 0.58 -3.33
CA PHE A 39 6.38 0.85 -1.90
C PHE A 39 6.86 -0.36 -1.07
N GLY A 40 7.12 -0.12 0.22
CA GLY A 40 7.66 -1.15 1.12
C GLY A 40 9.17 -1.31 1.02
N SER A 41 9.67 -2.47 1.43
CA SER A 41 11.12 -2.77 1.41
C SER A 41 11.63 -3.13 0.00
N GLY A 42 10.70 -3.42 -0.92
CA GLY A 42 10.99 -3.93 -2.26
C GLY A 42 11.08 -5.45 -2.35
N SER A 43 10.91 -6.17 -1.25
CA SER A 43 10.91 -7.65 -1.22
C SER A 43 9.98 -8.25 -0.16
N ASP A 44 8.99 -7.49 0.30
CA ASP A 44 8.02 -7.95 1.30
C ASP A 44 7.19 -9.14 0.76
N ASP A 45 6.79 -10.10 1.62
CA ASP A 45 5.84 -11.17 1.26
C ASP A 45 4.42 -10.75 1.65
N THR A 46 3.86 -9.86 0.83
CA THR A 46 2.57 -9.22 1.09
C THR A 46 1.41 -10.01 0.47
N ARG A 47 0.38 -10.30 1.28
CA ARG A 47 -0.83 -11.03 0.86
C ARG A 47 -2.06 -10.16 0.72
N GLY A 48 -2.09 -9.06 1.45
CA GLY A 48 -3.21 -8.13 1.42
C GLY A 48 -2.74 -6.69 1.59
N VAL A 49 -3.49 -5.78 1.01
CA VAL A 49 -3.33 -4.35 1.20
C VAL A 49 -4.68 -3.72 1.50
N ALA A 50 -4.68 -2.77 2.43
CA ALA A 50 -5.79 -1.84 2.64
C ALA A 50 -5.28 -0.42 2.38
N VAL A 51 -6.20 0.46 1.99
CA VAL A 51 -5.91 1.88 1.72
C VAL A 51 -6.85 2.72 2.56
N ALA A 52 -6.30 3.68 3.31
CA ALA A 52 -7.02 4.63 4.14
C ALA A 52 -6.10 5.82 4.44
N ASP A 53 -6.66 7.00 4.73
CA ASP A 53 -5.88 8.12 5.27
C ASP A 53 -5.59 7.82 6.75
N MET A 54 -4.40 7.30 7.05
CA MET A 54 -4.04 6.81 8.37
C MET A 54 -3.49 7.91 9.26
N ASN A 55 -3.04 9.02 8.67
CA ASN A 55 -2.39 10.12 9.38
C ASN A 55 -3.20 11.43 9.38
N GLY A 56 -4.31 11.49 8.63
CA GLY A 56 -5.21 12.63 8.55
C GLY A 56 -4.72 13.78 7.65
N ASP A 57 -3.79 13.54 6.73
CA ASP A 57 -3.23 14.55 5.83
C ASP A 57 -4.01 14.70 4.52
N GLY A 58 -5.03 13.87 4.31
CA GLY A 58 -5.88 13.86 3.12
C GLY A 58 -5.31 13.07 1.95
N LEU A 59 -4.14 12.44 2.09
CA LEU A 59 -3.59 11.50 1.13
C LEU A 59 -3.88 10.06 1.55
N PRO A 60 -4.26 9.16 0.63
CA PRO A 60 -4.46 7.76 0.99
C PRO A 60 -3.11 7.09 1.29
N ASP A 61 -3.00 6.48 2.47
CA ASP A 61 -1.89 5.66 2.92
C ASP A 61 -2.16 4.17 2.66
N ILE A 62 -1.14 3.33 2.81
CA ILE A 62 -1.22 1.88 2.57
C ILE A 62 -0.95 1.12 3.87
N VAL A 63 -1.74 0.09 4.14
CA VAL A 63 -1.48 -0.89 5.21
C VAL A 63 -1.30 -2.27 4.59
N THR A 64 -0.20 -2.94 4.89
CA THR A 64 0.14 -4.27 4.35
C THR A 64 -0.16 -5.38 5.35
N ALA A 65 -0.65 -6.51 4.85
CA ALA A 65 -0.71 -7.78 5.54
C ALA A 65 0.39 -8.69 5.01
N ASN A 66 1.37 -9.01 5.85
CA ASN A 66 2.56 -9.74 5.45
C ASN A 66 2.63 -11.14 6.08
N ILE A 67 3.41 -12.02 5.43
CA ILE A 67 3.72 -13.38 5.88
C ILE A 67 5.21 -13.52 6.15
N GLY A 68 5.55 -14.10 7.30
CA GLY A 68 6.93 -14.29 7.72
C GLY A 68 7.63 -13.02 8.17
N GLU A 69 6.87 -11.92 8.30
CA GLU A 69 7.34 -10.61 8.76
C GLU A 69 6.17 -9.80 9.37
N ALA A 70 6.49 -8.70 10.05
CA ALA A 70 5.50 -7.79 10.59
C ALA A 70 4.68 -7.09 9.49
N ASN A 71 3.44 -6.73 9.82
CA ASN A 71 2.62 -5.87 8.96
C ASN A 71 3.16 -4.44 8.98
N ALA A 72 2.87 -3.63 7.96
CA ALA A 72 3.38 -2.27 7.86
C ALA A 72 2.30 -1.24 7.54
N VAL A 73 2.48 -0.02 8.05
CA VAL A 73 1.81 1.20 7.59
C VAL A 73 2.81 2.00 6.78
N ILE A 74 2.43 2.34 5.57
CA ILE A 74 3.23 3.08 4.60
C ILE A 74 2.50 4.36 4.26
N LEU A 75 3.12 5.49 4.59
CA LEU A 75 2.54 6.81 4.39
C LEU A 75 2.82 7.32 2.99
N ASN A 76 1.78 7.87 2.37
CA ASN A 76 1.89 8.61 1.13
C ASN A 76 2.33 10.04 1.44
N ARG A 77 3.49 10.43 0.92
CA ARG A 77 4.06 11.77 1.14
C ARG A 77 3.77 12.74 0.01
N GLY A 78 2.90 12.35 -0.92
CA GLY A 78 2.68 13.05 -2.18
C GLY A 78 3.82 12.80 -3.18
N ASP A 79 3.63 13.30 -4.40
CA ASP A 79 4.62 13.25 -5.49
C ASP A 79 5.16 11.84 -5.80
N GLY A 80 4.37 10.81 -5.53
CA GLY A 80 4.74 9.41 -5.74
C GLY A 80 5.77 8.87 -4.74
N ARG A 81 5.95 9.52 -3.58
CA ARG A 81 6.84 9.05 -2.52
C ARG A 81 6.07 8.34 -1.41
N PHE A 82 6.49 7.11 -1.11
CA PHE A 82 5.90 6.27 -0.06
C PHE A 82 6.97 5.93 0.98
N GLU A 83 6.62 6.03 2.25
CA GLU A 83 7.56 5.87 3.37
C GLU A 83 7.01 4.90 4.42
N LEU A 84 7.83 3.94 4.85
CA LEU A 84 7.51 3.11 6.01
C LEU A 84 7.42 3.97 7.27
N ALA A 85 6.25 4.05 7.89
CA ALA A 85 6.04 4.82 9.11
C ALA A 85 6.01 3.95 10.36
N HIS A 86 5.40 2.78 10.28
CA HIS A 86 5.24 1.90 11.43
C HIS A 86 5.11 0.44 11.00
N THR A 87 5.68 -0.48 11.79
CA THR A 87 5.41 -1.91 11.70
C THR A 87 4.63 -2.37 12.92
N PHE A 88 3.77 -3.37 12.74
CA PHE A 88 2.91 -3.88 13.82
C PHE A 88 2.60 -5.37 13.65
N GLY A 89 2.17 -5.99 14.75
CA GLY A 89 2.01 -7.45 14.83
C GLY A 89 3.31 -8.14 15.22
N ALA A 90 3.35 -9.47 15.05
CA ALA A 90 4.53 -10.27 15.33
C ALA A 90 5.55 -10.16 14.18
N GLU A 91 6.84 -10.17 14.51
CA GLU A 91 7.95 -10.15 13.53
C GLU A 91 7.99 -11.38 12.61
N ASP A 92 7.28 -12.46 12.95
CA ASP A 92 7.12 -13.68 12.14
C ASP A 92 5.64 -13.95 11.80
N GLY A 93 4.82 -12.89 11.80
CA GLY A 93 3.38 -12.93 11.59
C GLY A 93 2.95 -13.61 10.28
N GLN A 94 1.70 -14.07 10.24
CA GLN A 94 1.12 -14.79 9.10
C GLN A 94 -0.22 -14.16 8.70
N SER A 95 -0.19 -12.88 8.34
CA SER A 95 -1.40 -12.12 8.00
C SER A 95 -1.74 -12.29 6.52
N TYR A 96 -2.92 -12.83 6.23
CA TYR A 96 -3.36 -13.07 4.84
C TYR A 96 -4.25 -11.96 4.28
N ALA A 97 -4.93 -11.22 5.15
CA ALA A 97 -5.90 -10.20 4.77
C ALA A 97 -5.90 -9.07 5.80
N ILE A 98 -6.23 -7.87 5.33
CA ILE A 98 -6.38 -6.69 6.16
C ILE A 98 -7.48 -5.80 5.61
N VAL A 99 -8.19 -5.12 6.51
CA VAL A 99 -9.18 -4.10 6.20
C VAL A 99 -8.89 -2.92 7.12
N ALA A 100 -8.89 -1.72 6.56
CA ALA A 100 -8.85 -0.47 7.31
C ALA A 100 -10.23 0.19 7.23
N THR A 101 -10.80 0.51 8.39
CA THR A 101 -12.05 1.27 8.49
C THR A 101 -12.01 2.05 9.80
N ASP A 102 -12.67 3.20 9.77
CA ASP A 102 -13.01 3.89 11.00
C ASP A 102 -14.13 3.14 11.72
N LEU A 103 -14.09 3.12 13.05
CA LEU A 103 -15.04 2.40 13.91
C LEU A 103 -15.64 3.28 15.01
N ASP A 104 -15.23 4.55 15.12
CA ASP A 104 -15.69 5.44 16.18
C ASP A 104 -16.92 6.31 15.82
#